data_AF-U6DDB3-F1
#
_entry.id   AF-U6DDB3-F1
#
_cell.length_a   1.000
_cell.length_b   1.000
_cell.length_c   1.000
_cell.angle_alpha   90.00
_cell.angle_beta   90.00
_cell.angle_gamma   90.00
#
_symmetry.space_group_name_H-M   'P 1'
#
loop_
_entity.id
_entity.type
_entity.pdbx_description
1 polymer ?
#
loop_
_entity_poly.entity_id
_entity_poly.type
_entity_poly.pdbx_seq_one_letter_code
_entity_poly.pdbx_strand_id
1 'polypeptide(L)'
;DGGWTVIQSRGQGQGTPLDFERCWQEYKQGFGDLRGDHWLGLDHISSLTSQPGLRSELRVDLLDADNRTLQAHYDDFRVGREEQFYPLTLGRYSGNAGDAFRGLGLTDNQEGCGFSTLDRDHDRCSPCVDGAQTFSSCSHAGSGAGWWYSACGRADLNG
;
A
#
# COMPACT_ATOMS: atom_id res chain seq x y z
N ASP A 1 22.99 -1.64 10.62
CA ASP A 1 21.76 -1.48 9.81
C ASP A 1 21.31 -2.82 9.27
N GLY A 2 20.29 -3.38 9.90
CA GLY A 2 19.75 -4.71 9.66
C GLY A 2 18.54 -4.91 10.56
N GLY A 3 17.58 -5.72 10.14
CA GLY A 3 16.31 -5.91 10.87
C GLY A 3 15.06 -5.42 10.14
N TRP A 4 15.19 -4.91 8.92
CA TRP A 4 14.05 -4.61 8.06
C TRP A 4 13.55 -5.89 7.38
N THR A 5 12.26 -6.17 7.53
CA THR A 5 11.55 -7.16 6.71
C THR A 5 10.96 -6.44 5.50
N VAL A 6 11.37 -6.84 4.30
CA VAL A 6 10.78 -6.31 3.06
C VAL A 6 9.39 -6.92 2.90
N ILE A 7 8.37 -6.06 2.81
CA ILE A 7 6.98 -6.49 2.64
C ILE A 7 6.45 -6.29 1.22
N GLN A 8 7.09 -5.40 0.46
CA GLN A 8 6.81 -5.12 -0.93
C GLN A 8 8.12 -4.71 -1.60
N SER A 9 8.33 -5.20 -2.82
CA SER A 9 9.44 -4.77 -3.68
C SER A 9 9.00 -4.69 -5.13
N ARG A 10 9.50 -3.67 -5.85
CA ARG A 10 9.36 -3.50 -7.30
C ARG A 10 10.69 -3.08 -7.93
N GLY A 11 10.95 -3.55 -9.15
CA GLY A 11 12.17 -3.23 -9.89
C GLY A 11 13.44 -3.91 -9.35
N GLN A 12 13.30 -4.95 -8.53
CA GLN A 12 14.40 -5.76 -8.03
C GLN A 12 14.43 -7.11 -8.76
N GLY A 13 15.57 -7.38 -9.41
CA GLY A 13 15.82 -8.63 -10.14
C GLY A 13 16.18 -8.41 -11.62
N GLN A 14 16.56 -9.48 -12.31
CA GLN A 14 16.92 -9.46 -13.74
C GLN A 14 15.82 -10.00 -14.66
N GLY A 15 14.62 -10.25 -14.11
CA GLY A 15 13.51 -10.90 -14.82
C GLY A 15 12.44 -9.94 -15.33
N THR A 16 11.34 -10.52 -15.81
CA THR A 16 10.11 -9.79 -16.17
C THR A 16 9.52 -9.12 -14.91
N PRO A 17 9.09 -7.85 -14.98
CA PRO A 17 8.39 -7.19 -13.88
C PRO A 17 7.20 -8.02 -13.40
N LEU A 18 7.04 -8.11 -12.08
CA LEU A 18 5.90 -8.81 -11.48
C LEU A 18 4.61 -8.01 -11.71
N ASP A 19 3.56 -8.73 -12.09
CA ASP A 19 2.21 -8.17 -12.20
C ASP A 19 1.52 -8.10 -10.82
N PHE A 20 1.02 -6.91 -10.49
CA PHE A 20 0.32 -6.57 -9.25
C PHE A 20 -1.19 -6.41 -9.44
N GLU A 21 -1.72 -6.59 -10.65
CA GLU A 21 -3.17 -6.68 -10.93
C GLU A 21 -3.72 -8.02 -10.42
N ARG A 22 -3.88 -8.13 -9.09
CA ARG A 22 -4.20 -9.39 -8.39
C ARG A 22 -5.50 -9.31 -7.63
N CYS A 23 -6.16 -10.46 -7.48
CA CYS A 23 -7.38 -10.56 -6.70
C CYS A 23 -7.11 -10.51 -5.17
N TRP A 24 -8.17 -10.36 -4.38
CA TRP A 24 -8.12 -10.31 -2.92
C TRP A 24 -7.37 -11.48 -2.32
N GLN A 25 -7.65 -12.68 -2.82
CA GLN A 25 -7.07 -13.91 -2.29
C GLN A 25 -5.55 -13.95 -2.49
N GLU A 26 -5.05 -13.45 -3.62
CA GLU A 26 -3.62 -13.36 -3.91
C GLU A 26 -2.95 -12.28 -3.04
N TYR A 27 -3.56 -11.09 -2.90
CA TYR A 27 -3.05 -10.06 -1.99
C TYR A 27 -3.05 -10.50 -0.52
N LYS A 28 -4.01 -11.33 -0.13
CA LYS A 28 -4.08 -11.93 1.21
C LYS A 28 -2.91 -12.88 1.45
N GLN A 29 -2.64 -13.79 0.51
CA GLN A 29 -1.61 -14.83 0.63
C GLN A 29 -0.19 -14.34 0.33
N GLY A 30 -0.05 -13.30 -0.51
CA GLY A 30 1.23 -12.88 -1.06
C GLY A 30 1.54 -13.54 -2.41
N PHE A 31 2.42 -12.89 -3.18
CA PHE A 31 2.83 -13.32 -4.51
C PHE A 31 4.20 -12.75 -4.87
N GLY A 32 4.88 -13.34 -5.86
CA GLY A 32 6.23 -12.96 -6.30
C GLY A 32 7.37 -13.80 -5.72
N ASP A 33 8.61 -13.33 -5.85
CA ASP A 33 9.81 -13.95 -5.27
C ASP A 33 10.38 -13.03 -4.19
N LEU A 34 10.52 -13.53 -2.96
CA LEU A 34 11.07 -12.77 -1.83
C LEU A 34 12.52 -12.27 -2.05
N ARG A 35 13.21 -12.77 -3.08
CA ARG A 35 14.53 -12.30 -3.52
C ARG A 35 14.48 -11.23 -4.62
N GLY A 36 13.29 -10.84 -5.06
CA GLY A 36 13.06 -9.82 -6.10
C GLY A 36 11.72 -9.13 -5.86
N ASP A 37 10.97 -8.88 -6.93
CA ASP A 37 9.64 -8.29 -6.85
C ASP A 37 8.65 -9.22 -6.15
N HIS A 38 7.94 -8.69 -5.15
CA HIS A 38 6.96 -9.44 -4.38
C HIS A 38 6.01 -8.52 -3.59
N TRP A 39 4.91 -9.13 -3.16
CA TRP A 39 4.05 -8.69 -2.08
C TRP A 39 4.00 -9.79 -1.02
N LEU A 40 4.35 -9.47 0.23
CA LEU A 40 4.48 -10.48 1.30
C LEU A 40 3.15 -11.15 1.67
N GLY A 41 2.02 -10.49 1.44
CA GLY A 41 0.69 -10.98 1.80
C GLY A 41 0.13 -10.27 3.03
N LEU A 42 -1.13 -9.85 2.95
CA LEU A 42 -1.79 -9.09 4.02
C LEU A 42 -1.89 -9.87 5.34
N ASP A 43 -2.09 -11.19 5.29
CA ASP A 43 -2.11 -12.04 6.48
C ASP A 43 -0.76 -11.99 7.22
N HIS A 44 0.33 -12.05 6.46
CA HIS A 44 1.69 -11.99 6.99
C HIS A 44 2.00 -10.59 7.54
N ILE A 45 1.67 -9.52 6.79
CA ILE A 45 1.93 -8.13 7.21
C ILE A 45 1.11 -7.76 8.46
N SER A 46 -0.17 -8.14 8.51
CA SER A 46 -1.04 -7.93 9.68
C SER A 46 -0.47 -8.65 10.90
N SER A 47 -0.04 -9.90 10.76
CA SER A 47 0.55 -10.69 11.85
C SER A 47 1.86 -10.08 12.36
N LEU A 48 2.75 -9.64 11.46
CA LEU A 48 4.02 -9.01 11.80
C LEU A 48 3.84 -7.70 12.57
N THR A 49 2.89 -6.87 12.14
CA THR A 49 2.69 -5.52 12.68
C THR A 49 1.76 -5.46 13.90
N SER A 50 1.08 -6.56 14.22
CA SER A 50 0.13 -6.64 15.35
C SER A 50 0.69 -7.40 16.57
N GLN A 51 1.99 -7.65 16.64
CA GLN A 51 2.60 -8.39 17.75
C GLN A 51 2.47 -7.60 19.06
N PRO A 52 1.93 -8.19 20.15
CA PRO A 52 1.75 -7.49 21.42
C PRO A 52 3.06 -6.92 21.97
N GLY A 53 3.05 -5.63 22.29
CA GLY A 53 4.21 -4.93 22.88
C GLY A 53 5.30 -4.57 21.87
N LEU A 54 5.13 -4.88 20.58
CA LEU A 54 6.02 -4.46 19.52
C LEU A 54 5.46 -3.22 18.80
N ARG A 55 6.31 -2.22 18.58
CA ARG A 55 6.01 -1.11 17.67
C ARG A 55 6.76 -1.36 16.37
N SER A 56 6.04 -1.44 15.27
CA SER A 56 6.62 -1.58 13.94
C SER A 56 6.73 -0.21 13.30
N GLU A 57 7.80 0.02 12.54
CA GLU A 57 7.98 1.21 11.71
C GLU A 57 7.93 0.82 10.23
N LEU A 58 7.52 1.76 9.38
CA LEU A 58 7.52 1.59 7.94
C LEU A 58 8.58 2.52 7.32
N ARG A 59 9.43 1.95 6.48
CA ARG A 59 10.28 2.71 5.56
C ARG A 59 9.91 2.35 4.13
N VAL A 60 9.73 3.35 3.30
CA VAL A 60 9.55 3.24 1.85
C VAL A 60 10.75 3.91 1.19
N ASP A 61 11.48 3.15 0.40
CA ASP A 61 12.63 3.61 -0.38
C ASP A 61 12.21 3.64 -1.87
N LEU A 62 12.35 4.80 -2.52
CA LEU A 62 11.95 5.05 -3.90
C LEU A 62 13.12 5.61 -4.71
N LEU A 63 13.10 5.37 -6.03
CA LEU A 63 13.93 6.07 -7.00
C LEU A 63 13.02 6.89 -7.90
N ASP A 64 13.28 8.19 -8.02
CA ASP A 64 12.58 9.05 -8.97
C ASP A 64 13.11 8.86 -10.41
N ALA A 65 12.49 9.53 -11.37
CA ALA A 65 12.89 9.46 -12.79
C ALA A 65 14.31 10.00 -13.05
N ASP A 66 14.86 10.80 -12.13
CA ASP A 66 16.22 11.35 -12.17
C ASP A 66 17.22 10.48 -11.36
N ASN A 67 16.82 9.28 -10.95
CA ASN A 67 17.59 8.38 -10.07
C ASN A 67 17.93 8.96 -8.69
N ARG A 68 17.17 9.94 -8.19
CA ARG A 68 17.29 10.41 -6.81
C ARG A 68 16.57 9.45 -5.88
N THR A 69 17.22 9.13 -4.77
CA THR A 69 16.60 8.36 -3.70
C THR A 69 15.65 9.24 -2.89
N LEU A 70 14.39 8.82 -2.83
CA LEU A 70 13.37 9.40 -1.97
C LEU A 70 13.01 8.38 -0.89
N GLN A 71 12.75 8.87 0.32
CA GLN A 71 12.42 8.06 1.49
C GLN A 71 11.20 8.63 2.20
N ALA A 72 10.30 7.74 2.58
CA ALA A 72 9.23 7.99 3.54
C ALA A 72 9.43 7.06 4.73
N HIS A 73 9.41 7.61 5.94
CA HIS A 73 9.49 6.86 7.18
C HIS A 73 8.31 7.20 8.06
N TYR A 74 7.68 6.18 8.64
CA TYR A 74 6.61 6.31 9.62
C TYR A 74 7.01 5.57 10.88
N ASP A 75 7.02 6.26 12.01
CA ASP A 75 7.47 5.71 13.30
C ASP A 75 6.48 4.73 13.97
N ASP A 76 5.31 4.52 13.37
CA ASP A 76 4.35 3.44 13.66
C ASP A 76 3.80 2.93 12.32
N PHE A 77 3.53 1.64 12.24
CA PHE A 77 2.95 1.00 11.07
C PHE A 77 2.18 -0.23 11.50
N ARG A 78 0.88 -0.23 11.24
CA ARG A 78 0.03 -1.39 11.51
C ARG A 78 -0.92 -1.64 10.36
N VAL A 79 -1.06 -2.92 10.03
CA VAL A 79 -2.12 -3.41 9.16
C VAL A 79 -3.07 -4.20 10.04
N GLY A 80 -4.34 -3.79 10.08
CA GLY A 80 -5.35 -4.46 10.89
C GLY A 80 -5.75 -5.83 10.31
N ARG A 81 -6.76 -6.45 10.91
CA ARG A 81 -7.19 -7.80 10.54
C ARG A 81 -8.13 -7.81 9.33
N GLU A 82 -8.31 -8.98 8.74
CA GLU A 82 -9.21 -9.18 7.59
C GLU A 82 -10.65 -8.76 7.90
N GLU A 83 -11.15 -8.98 9.13
CA GLU A 83 -12.54 -8.65 9.48
C GLU A 83 -12.83 -7.14 9.42
N GLN A 84 -11.78 -6.32 9.40
CA GLN A 84 -11.84 -4.86 9.24
C GLN A 84 -11.27 -4.43 7.87
N PHE A 85 -11.05 -5.39 6.97
CA PHE A 85 -10.47 -5.18 5.63
C PHE A 85 -9.04 -4.68 5.66
N TYR A 86 -8.22 -5.16 6.60
CA TYR A 86 -6.79 -4.83 6.72
C TYR A 86 -6.50 -3.31 6.77
N PRO A 87 -7.09 -2.54 7.69
CA PRO A 87 -6.94 -1.09 7.69
C PRO A 87 -5.51 -0.63 7.94
N LEU A 88 -5.06 0.40 7.24
CA LEU A 88 -3.74 1.01 7.40
C LEU A 88 -3.68 1.93 8.62
N THR A 89 -2.65 1.86 9.44
CA THR A 89 -2.35 2.83 10.51
C THR A 89 -0.90 3.27 10.40
N LEU A 90 -0.64 4.57 10.52
CA LEU A 90 0.67 5.16 10.33
C LEU A 90 1.06 6.07 11.51
N GLY A 91 2.34 6.09 11.83
CA GLY A 91 2.91 6.99 12.83
C GLY A 91 3.29 8.35 12.25
N ARG A 92 4.10 9.10 12.97
CA ARG A 92 4.62 10.39 12.51
C ARG A 92 5.51 10.15 11.29
N TYR A 93 5.25 10.95 10.25
CA TYR A 93 6.04 10.95 9.04
C TYR A 93 7.38 11.66 9.24
N SER A 94 8.42 11.15 8.60
CA SER A 94 9.67 11.85 8.31
C SER A 94 10.23 11.39 6.96
N GLY A 95 11.03 12.22 6.29
CA GLY A 95 11.62 11.88 5.00
C GLY A 95 11.57 13.01 3.98
N ASN A 96 11.92 12.70 2.73
CA ASN A 96 11.98 13.64 1.61
C ASN A 96 11.02 13.26 0.46
N ALA A 97 10.29 12.14 0.56
CA ALA A 97 9.33 11.71 -0.46
C ALA A 97 7.97 12.46 -0.42
N GLY A 98 7.67 13.17 0.69
CA GLY A 98 6.33 13.66 1.02
C GLY A 98 5.45 12.60 1.70
N ASP A 99 4.49 13.04 2.54
CA ASP A 99 3.51 12.17 3.20
C ASP A 99 2.32 11.90 2.26
N ALA A 100 2.57 11.11 1.20
CA ALA A 100 1.55 10.83 0.19
C ALA A 100 0.41 9.95 0.71
N PHE A 101 0.65 9.11 1.74
CA PHE A 101 -0.40 8.31 2.35
C PHE A 101 -1.45 9.17 3.04
N ARG A 102 -1.07 10.26 3.71
CA ARG A 102 -2.05 11.19 4.30
C ARG A 102 -2.56 12.25 3.33
N GLY A 103 -1.82 12.50 2.26
CA GLY A 103 -2.21 13.46 1.24
C GLY A 103 -2.28 14.90 1.77
N LEU A 104 -3.18 15.70 1.20
CA LEU A 104 -3.36 17.13 1.54
C LEU A 104 -4.68 17.42 2.26
N GLY A 105 -5.59 16.46 2.33
CA GLY A 105 -6.93 16.66 2.89
C GLY A 105 -7.56 15.36 3.39
N LEU A 106 -8.85 15.42 3.72
CA LEU A 106 -9.57 14.26 4.27
C LEU A 106 -9.93 13.23 3.19
N THR A 107 -10.07 13.65 1.93
CA THR A 107 -10.52 12.79 0.83
C THR A 107 -9.41 11.90 0.30
N ASP A 108 -8.18 12.40 0.25
CA ASP A 108 -7.00 11.68 -0.23
C ASP A 108 -6.20 10.98 0.89
N ASN A 109 -6.66 11.08 2.13
CA ASN A 109 -6.03 10.42 3.27
C ASN A 109 -6.38 8.92 3.31
N GLN A 110 -5.34 8.10 3.13
CA GLN A 110 -5.39 6.64 3.08
C GLN A 110 -5.24 6.01 4.48
N GLU A 111 -4.90 6.79 5.50
CA GLU A 111 -4.85 6.32 6.89
C GLU A 111 -6.25 5.90 7.39
N GLY A 112 -6.30 4.69 7.95
CA GLY A 112 -7.50 4.01 8.40
C GLY A 112 -8.35 3.42 7.27
N CYS A 113 -7.99 3.60 6.00
CA CYS A 113 -8.73 3.00 4.88
C CYS A 113 -8.51 1.50 4.83
N GLY A 114 -9.54 0.76 4.41
CA GLY A 114 -9.45 -0.66 4.14
C GLY A 114 -8.66 -0.92 2.85
N PHE A 115 -8.06 -2.10 2.75
CA PHE A 115 -7.44 -2.55 1.52
C PHE A 115 -8.53 -2.91 0.51
N SER A 116 -8.32 -2.57 -0.76
CA SER A 116 -9.22 -2.90 -1.86
C SER A 116 -8.43 -3.54 -3.00
N THR A 117 -9.08 -4.39 -3.78
CA THR A 117 -8.54 -5.05 -4.98
C THR A 117 -9.54 -4.92 -6.12
N LEU A 118 -9.21 -5.45 -7.31
CA LEU A 118 -10.14 -5.50 -8.44
C LEU A 118 -11.46 -6.18 -8.10
N ASP A 119 -11.43 -7.25 -7.31
CA ASP A 119 -12.60 -8.07 -6.99
C ASP A 119 -13.23 -7.74 -5.63
N ARG A 120 -12.66 -6.80 -4.86
CA ARG A 120 -13.21 -6.35 -3.57
C ARG A 120 -12.99 -4.86 -3.35
N ASP A 121 -14.09 -4.13 -3.36
CA ASP A 121 -14.11 -2.70 -3.12
C ASP A 121 -14.39 -2.38 -1.65
N HIS A 122 -13.40 -1.79 -0.98
CA HIS A 122 -13.49 -1.22 0.36
C HIS A 122 -12.93 0.20 0.39
N ASP A 123 -12.90 0.88 -0.77
CA ASP A 123 -12.46 2.25 -0.84
C ASP A 123 -13.51 3.18 -0.20
N ARG A 124 -13.19 4.47 -0.10
CA ARG A 124 -14.08 5.45 0.57
C ARG A 124 -14.79 6.37 -0.42
N CYS A 125 -14.97 5.93 -1.67
CA CYS A 125 -15.72 6.70 -2.65
C CYS A 125 -16.95 5.92 -3.16
N SER A 126 -18.14 6.52 -3.00
CA SER A 126 -19.37 5.95 -3.56
C SER A 126 -20.43 7.03 -3.77
N PRO A 127 -20.71 7.43 -5.02
CA PRO A 127 -19.95 7.09 -6.23
C PRO A 127 -18.56 7.72 -6.21
N CYS A 128 -17.57 7.04 -6.80
CA CYS A 128 -16.29 7.67 -7.06
C CYS A 128 -16.41 8.66 -8.22
N VAL A 129 -15.80 9.83 -8.04
CA VAL A 129 -15.84 10.92 -9.01
C VAL A 129 -14.46 11.52 -9.22
N ASP A 130 -14.07 11.66 -10.49
CA ASP A 130 -12.94 12.47 -10.92
C ASP A 130 -13.40 13.45 -12.00
N GLY A 131 -13.48 14.73 -11.63
CA GLY A 131 -14.08 15.76 -12.46
C GLY A 131 -15.53 15.45 -12.83
N ALA A 132 -15.78 15.17 -14.12
CA ALA A 132 -17.09 14.82 -14.64
C ALA A 132 -17.31 13.31 -14.80
N GLN A 133 -16.29 12.48 -14.53
CA GLN A 133 -16.35 11.04 -14.69
C GLN A 133 -16.72 10.38 -13.35
N THR A 134 -17.65 9.43 -13.42
CA THR A 134 -17.99 8.54 -12.31
C THR A 134 -17.44 7.15 -12.60
N PHE A 135 -16.84 6.50 -11.60
CA PHE A 135 -16.35 5.13 -11.73
C PHE A 135 -16.74 4.29 -10.50
N SER A 136 -16.60 2.97 -10.64
CA SER A 136 -17.10 2.01 -9.65
C SER A 136 -16.21 1.87 -8.43
N SER A 137 -14.89 1.80 -8.62
CA SER A 137 -13.90 1.69 -7.55
C SER A 137 -12.54 2.20 -8.03
N CYS A 138 -11.70 2.63 -7.09
CA CYS A 138 -10.34 3.11 -7.38
C CYS A 138 -9.42 2.04 -7.94
N SER A 139 -9.55 0.79 -7.49
CA SER A 139 -8.80 -0.34 -8.02
C SER A 139 -9.06 -0.54 -9.53
N HIS A 140 -10.31 -0.42 -9.99
CA HIS A 140 -10.66 -0.57 -11.41
C HIS A 140 -10.30 0.65 -12.26
N ALA A 141 -10.41 1.85 -11.71
CA ALA A 141 -10.15 3.09 -12.45
C ALA A 141 -8.66 3.42 -12.55
N GLY A 142 -7.86 2.95 -11.58
CA GLY A 142 -6.42 3.15 -11.52
C GLY A 142 -5.64 2.05 -12.26
N SER A 143 -4.63 1.52 -11.58
CA SER A 143 -3.69 0.55 -12.13
C SER A 143 -4.17 -0.90 -12.14
N GLY A 144 -5.36 -1.18 -11.61
CA GLY A 144 -5.80 -2.55 -11.34
C GLY A 144 -5.14 -3.20 -10.13
N ALA A 145 -4.24 -2.50 -9.44
CA ALA A 145 -3.56 -3.01 -8.27
C ALA A 145 -4.45 -2.98 -7.02
N GLY A 146 -4.01 -3.71 -5.99
CA GLY A 146 -4.60 -3.67 -4.68
C GLY A 146 -3.90 -2.65 -3.78
N TRP A 147 -4.68 -1.82 -3.07
CA TRP A 147 -4.12 -0.81 -2.19
C TRP A 147 -5.11 -0.31 -1.12
N TRP A 148 -4.61 0.49 -0.18
CA TRP A 148 -5.42 1.26 0.77
C TRP A 148 -5.99 2.52 0.10
N TYR A 149 -6.95 2.34 -0.80
CA TYR A 149 -7.59 3.45 -1.49
C TYR A 149 -8.57 4.21 -0.58
N SER A 150 -8.49 5.54 -0.56
CA SER A 150 -9.48 6.43 0.06
C SER A 150 -10.55 6.84 -0.97
N ALA A 151 -10.75 8.13 -1.26
CA ALA A 151 -11.17 8.55 -2.60
C ALA A 151 -9.95 8.44 -3.56
N CYS A 152 -9.50 7.21 -3.73
CA CYS A 152 -8.26 6.76 -4.38
C CYS A 152 -7.00 7.14 -3.60
N GLY A 153 -6.77 8.42 -3.31
CA GLY A 153 -5.61 8.88 -2.55
C GLY A 153 -4.45 9.28 -3.44
N ARG A 154 -3.24 9.40 -2.86
CA ARG A 154 -2.04 9.89 -3.57
C ARG A 154 -0.88 8.91 -3.64
N ALA A 155 -0.86 7.90 -2.78
CA ALA A 155 0.09 6.80 -2.89
C ALA A 155 -0.61 5.62 -3.57
N ASP A 156 0.08 5.00 -4.52
CA ASP A 156 -0.18 3.64 -5.01
C ASP A 156 1.18 3.04 -5.36
N LEU A 157 1.72 2.22 -4.46
CA LEU A 157 3.05 1.62 -4.67
C LEU A 157 2.98 0.30 -5.44
N ASN A 158 1.78 -0.27 -5.58
CA ASN A 158 1.57 -1.57 -6.22
C ASN A 158 1.32 -1.44 -7.72
N GLY A 159 0.83 -0.29 -8.21
CA GLY A 159 0.69 -0.05 -9.63
C GLY A 159 0.56 1.42 -9.97
#